data_AF-A0A2L0NDC2-F1
#
_entry.id   AF-A0A2L0NDC2-F1
#
_cell.length_a   1.000
_cell.length_b   1.000
_cell.length_c   1.000
_cell.angle_alpha   90.00
_cell.angle_beta   90.00
_cell.angle_gamma   90.00
#
_symmetry.space_group_name_H-M   'P 1'
#
loop_
_entity.id
_entity.type
_entity.pdbx_description
1 polymer ?
#
loop_
_entity_poly.entity_id
_entity_poly.type
_entity_poly.pdbx_seq_one_letter_code
_entity_poly.pdbx_strand_id
1 'polypeptide(L)'
;MESPLLSNGHGGFGEKSGETEQGQPCHRAPGLLCEYGQVRRLGLASDDLHALVEQARQRALGLLQDRSGPFADPWTAWSPDPAWPLPALPDSADGTAPR
;
A
#
# COMPACT_ATOMS: atom_id res chain seq x y z
N MET A 1 -25.32 26.85 57.23
CA MET A 1 -24.39 25.74 56.96
C MET A 1 -23.93 25.90 55.52
N GLU A 2 -23.07 26.87 55.22
CA GLU A 2 -21.60 26.82 55.34
C GLU A 2 -20.97 25.70 54.48
N SER A 3 -20.65 26.05 53.22
CA SER A 3 -19.36 25.98 52.47
C SER A 3 -18.39 24.77 52.62
N PRO A 4 -17.30 24.65 51.81
CA PRO A 4 -17.17 24.44 50.35
C PRO A 4 -15.98 23.45 50.00
N LEU A 5 -15.37 23.59 48.80
CA LEU A 5 -14.07 23.04 48.27
C LEU A 5 -14.18 21.68 47.54
N LEU A 6 -13.58 21.39 46.36
CA LEU A 6 -12.36 21.81 45.63
C LEU A 6 -12.64 21.62 44.12
N SER A 7 -12.41 22.55 43.18
CA SER A 7 -11.13 22.99 42.57
C SER A 7 -10.16 21.88 42.15
N ASN A 8 -10.00 21.69 40.84
CA ASN A 8 -8.78 21.40 40.06
C ASN A 8 -9.22 21.45 38.57
N GLY A 9 -8.66 22.20 37.63
CA GLY A 9 -7.34 22.79 37.53
C GLY A 9 -6.48 22.01 36.52
N HIS A 10 -6.17 22.63 35.37
CA HIS A 10 -5.20 22.23 34.33
C HIS A 10 -5.58 21.05 33.41
N GLY A 11 -5.36 21.09 32.08
CA GLY A 11 -4.60 22.02 31.25
C GLY A 11 -4.92 21.77 29.77
N GLY A 12 -4.72 22.80 28.95
CA GLY A 12 -4.96 22.77 27.51
C GLY A 12 -4.15 21.68 26.82
N PHE A 13 -4.80 20.93 25.94
CA PHE A 13 -4.12 20.05 25.00
C PHE A 13 -4.03 20.80 23.67
N GLY A 14 -2.83 21.30 23.39
CA GLY A 14 -2.52 22.08 22.20
C GLY A 14 -2.75 21.32 20.91
N GLU A 15 -3.02 22.08 19.86
CA GLU A 15 -2.80 21.68 18.49
C GLU A 15 -1.42 21.03 18.32
N LYS A 16 -1.39 19.86 17.70
CA LYS A 16 -0.32 19.53 16.76
C LYS A 16 -0.92 19.39 15.38
N SER A 17 -0.73 20.45 14.61
CA SER A 17 -0.72 20.44 13.16
C SER A 17 0.27 19.39 12.63
N GLY A 18 -0.11 18.73 11.54
CA GLY A 18 0.80 18.29 10.50
C GLY A 18 1.75 17.15 10.87
N GLU A 19 1.22 15.95 11.02
CA GLU A 19 2.00 14.75 10.72
C GLU A 19 1.44 14.18 9.43
N THR A 20 2.07 14.53 8.31
CA THR A 20 1.96 13.79 7.06
C THR A 20 2.12 12.33 7.41
N GLU A 21 1.08 11.55 7.11
CA GLU A 21 0.98 10.10 7.22
C GLU A 21 2.28 9.47 6.69
N GLN A 22 3.25 9.29 7.59
CA GLN A 22 4.51 8.64 7.29
C GLN A 22 4.14 7.21 6.92
N GLY A 23 4.57 6.81 5.73
CA GLY A 23 4.16 5.60 5.03
C GLY A 23 3.91 4.43 5.98
N GLN A 24 2.70 3.85 5.83
CA GLN A 24 2.18 2.72 6.60
C GLN A 24 3.29 1.79 7.12
N PRO A 25 3.43 1.63 8.45
CA PRO A 25 4.22 0.54 8.99
C PRO A 25 3.47 -0.75 8.65
N CYS A 26 3.99 -1.44 7.64
CA CYS A 26 3.53 -2.75 7.23
C CYS A 26 3.32 -3.63 8.49
N HIS A 27 2.09 -4.10 8.73
CA HIS A 27 1.59 -4.73 9.97
C HIS A 27 2.25 -6.07 10.38
N ARG A 28 3.54 -6.27 10.07
CA ARG A 28 4.33 -7.43 10.51
C ARG A 28 5.15 -7.05 11.73
N ALA A 29 5.52 -8.07 12.52
CA ALA A 29 6.24 -7.95 13.79
C ALA A 29 7.32 -6.84 13.78
N PRO A 30 7.40 -6.02 14.83
CA PRO A 30 8.30 -4.86 14.88
C PRO A 30 9.75 -5.30 14.62
N GLY A 31 10.37 -4.71 13.58
CA GLY A 31 11.75 -4.99 13.17
C GLY A 31 11.91 -5.51 11.74
N LEU A 32 10.84 -5.97 11.09
CA LEU A 32 10.87 -6.37 9.67
C LEU A 32 10.30 -5.25 8.81
N LEU A 33 11.19 -4.50 8.15
CA LEU A 33 10.79 -3.61 7.04
C LEU A 33 10.02 -4.45 6.01
N CYS A 34 8.91 -3.92 5.48
CA CYS A 34 8.33 -4.52 4.28
C CYS A 34 9.32 -4.46 3.12
N GLU A 35 9.23 -5.46 2.23
CA GLU A 35 10.10 -5.61 1.07
C GLU A 35 10.22 -4.32 0.26
N TYR A 36 9.10 -3.65 -0.03
CA TYR A 36 9.12 -2.38 -0.75
C TYR A 36 9.83 -1.26 0.03
N GLY A 37 9.68 -1.21 1.36
CA GLY A 37 10.44 -0.29 2.21
C GLY A 37 11.95 -0.54 2.15
N GLN A 38 12.36 -1.80 2.05
CA GLN A 38 13.78 -2.15 1.87
C GLN A 38 14.29 -1.74 0.48
N VAL A 39 13.50 -1.97 -0.57
CA VAL A 39 13.81 -1.53 -1.94
C VAL A 39 14.02 -0.02 -2.01
N ARG A 40 13.18 0.76 -1.32
CA ARG A 40 13.31 2.22 -1.17
C ARG A 40 14.59 2.59 -0.45
N ARG A 41 14.86 1.97 0.70
CA ARG A 41 16.07 2.22 1.49
C ARG A 41 17.37 1.90 0.74
N LEU A 42 17.35 0.89 -0.13
CA LEU A 42 18.47 0.53 -1.00
C LEU A 42 18.62 1.44 -2.22
N GLY A 43 17.71 2.39 -2.44
CA GLY A 43 17.73 3.29 -3.60
C GLY A 43 17.32 2.63 -4.92
N LEU A 44 16.86 1.37 -4.89
CA LEU A 44 16.36 0.66 -6.07
C LEU A 44 15.04 1.24 -6.59
N ALA A 45 14.25 1.84 -5.68
CA ALA A 45 13.10 2.66 -6.04
C ALA A 45 13.37 4.13 -5.70
N SER A 46 13.72 4.91 -6.72
CA SER A 46 13.90 6.36 -6.61
C SER A 46 12.64 7.05 -6.09
N ASP A 47 12.76 8.29 -5.64
CA ASP A 47 11.61 9.07 -5.17
C ASP A 47 10.58 9.33 -6.27
N ASP A 48 11.03 9.57 -7.50
CA ASP A 48 10.12 9.69 -8.66
C ASP A 48 9.37 8.40 -8.92
N LEU A 49 10.07 7.25 -8.90
CA LEU A 49 9.43 5.94 -9.06
C LEU A 49 8.45 5.66 -7.91
N HIS A 50 8.81 6.03 -6.69
CA HIS A 50 7.92 5.88 -5.55
C HIS A 50 6.66 6.73 -5.67
N ALA A 51 6.76 7.98 -6.11
CA ALA A 51 5.60 8.82 -6.36
C ALA A 51 4.66 8.19 -7.39
N LEU A 52 5.21 7.60 -8.47
CA LEU A 52 4.43 6.87 -9.47
C LEU A 52 3.77 5.61 -8.89
N VAL A 53 4.47 4.86 -8.05
CA VAL A 53 3.92 3.68 -7.37
C VAL A 53 2.80 4.08 -6.41
N GLU A 54 2.95 5.14 -5.63
CA GLU A 54 1.89 5.63 -4.74
C GLU A 54 0.67 6.11 -5.54
N GLN A 55 0.87 6.82 -6.65
CA GLN A 55 -0.23 7.19 -7.53
C GLN A 55 -0.94 5.96 -8.13
N ALA A 56 -0.20 4.93 -8.54
CA ALA A 56 -0.77 3.68 -9.01
C ALA A 56 -1.54 2.95 -7.89
N ARG A 57 -1.00 2.94 -6.67
CA ARG A 57 -1.67 2.37 -5.49
C ARG A 57 -3.00 3.05 -5.21
N GLN A 58 -3.03 4.39 -5.20
CA GLN A 58 -4.27 5.14 -4.98
C GLN A 58 -5.31 4.86 -6.07
N ARG A 59 -4.89 4.78 -7.34
CA ARG A 59 -5.80 4.39 -8.44
C ARG A 59 -6.35 2.97 -8.24
N ALA A 60 -5.51 2.01 -7.89
CA ALA A 60 -5.95 0.64 -7.64
C ALA A 60 -6.93 0.55 -6.45
N LEU A 61 -6.68 1.31 -5.38
CA LEU A 61 -7.60 1.39 -4.24
C LEU A 61 -8.94 2.01 -4.63
N GLY A 62 -8.95 3.03 -5.47
CA GLY A 62 -10.18 3.59 -6.03
C GLY A 62 -10.99 2.56 -6.80
N LEU A 63 -10.34 1.79 -7.70
CA LEU A 63 -11.01 0.72 -8.45
C LEU A 63 -11.59 -0.37 -7.53
N LEU A 64 -10.89 -0.70 -6.44
CA LEU A 64 -11.38 -1.66 -5.44
C LEU A 64 -12.58 -1.13 -4.65
N GLN A 65 -12.52 0.13 -4.21
CA GLN A 65 -13.59 0.79 -3.46
C GLN A 65 -14.86 0.93 -4.30
N ASP A 66 -14.70 1.36 -5.55
CA ASP A 66 -15.79 1.54 -6.51
C ASP A 66 -16.28 0.23 -7.11
N ARG A 67 -15.60 -0.90 -6.83
CA ARG A 67 -15.86 -2.22 -7.44
C ARG A 67 -15.94 -2.11 -8.96
N SER A 68 -14.93 -1.50 -9.56
CA SER A 68 -14.92 -1.16 -10.98
C SER A 68 -13.73 -1.75 -11.74
N GLY A 69 -13.80 -1.67 -13.07
CA GLY A 69 -12.77 -2.21 -13.96
C GLY A 69 -12.56 -3.72 -13.74
N PRO A 70 -11.31 -4.20 -13.59
CA PRO A 70 -11.05 -5.61 -13.41
C PRO A 70 -11.60 -6.17 -12.07
N PHE A 71 -12.06 -5.32 -11.15
CA PHE A 71 -12.65 -5.78 -9.88
C PHE A 71 -14.19 -5.76 -9.88
N ALA A 72 -14.82 -5.36 -10.99
CA ALA A 72 -16.27 -5.36 -11.13
C ALA A 72 -16.85 -6.78 -11.21
N ASP A 73 -16.11 -7.70 -11.85
CA ASP A 73 -16.58 -9.06 -12.11
C ASP A 73 -16.04 -10.08 -11.09
N PRO A 74 -16.81 -11.13 -10.78
CA PRO A 74 -16.39 -12.19 -9.87
C PRO A 74 -15.43 -13.18 -10.56
N TRP A 75 -14.13 -12.96 -10.37
CA TRP A 75 -13.08 -13.89 -10.83
C TRP A 75 -13.16 -15.29 -10.21
N THR A 76 -13.97 -15.49 -9.16
CA THR A 76 -14.17 -16.80 -8.53
C THR A 76 -14.82 -17.83 -9.46
N ALA A 77 -15.54 -17.39 -10.50
CA ALA A 77 -16.12 -18.27 -11.51
C ALA A 77 -15.19 -18.53 -12.70
N TRP A 78 -14.05 -17.83 -12.80
CA TRP A 78 -13.10 -18.01 -13.88
C TRP A 78 -12.38 -19.35 -13.71
N SER A 79 -12.36 -20.14 -14.78
CA SER A 79 -11.57 -21.38 -14.89
C SER A 79 -10.85 -21.38 -16.23
N PRO A 80 -9.56 -21.78 -16.27
CA PRO A 80 -8.90 -22.04 -17.54
C PRO A 80 -9.61 -23.19 -18.28
N ASP A 81 -9.60 -23.15 -19.61
CA ASP A 81 -10.11 -24.24 -20.44
C ASP A 81 -9.18 -25.46 -20.29
N PRO A 82 -9.68 -26.65 -19.92
CA PRO A 82 -8.86 -27.84 -19.76
C PRO A 82 -8.18 -28.31 -21.07
N ALA A 83 -8.67 -27.87 -22.23
CA ALA A 83 -8.04 -28.15 -23.52
C ALA A 83 -6.83 -27.24 -23.82
N TRP A 84 -6.56 -26.21 -23.00
CA TRP A 84 -5.39 -25.37 -23.20
C TRP A 84 -4.09 -26.16 -22.98
N PRO A 85 -3.18 -26.20 -23.96
CA PRO A 85 -1.91 -26.87 -23.78
C PRO A 85 -1.06 -26.08 -22.78
N LEU A 86 -0.18 -26.80 -22.07
CA LEU A 86 0.81 -26.16 -21.22
C LEU A 86 1.79 -25.37 -22.11
N PRO A 87 1.99 -24.05 -21.87
CA PRO A 87 2.93 -23.27 -22.66
C PRO A 87 4.37 -23.72 -22.36
N ALA A 88 5.17 -23.91 -23.41
CA ALA A 88 6.60 -24.08 -23.28
C ALA A 88 7.28 -22.70 -23.17
N LEU A 89 8.24 -22.58 -22.26
CA LEU A 89 9.07 -21.38 -22.16
C LEU A 89 10.06 -21.38 -23.35
N PRO A 90 10.05 -20.37 -24.23
CA PRO A 90 10.99 -20.30 -25.33
C PRO A 90 12.44 -20.18 -24.82
N ASP A 91 13.41 -20.79 -25.52
CA ASP A 91 14.84 -20.65 -25.19
C ASP A 91 15.32 -19.19 -25.24
N SER A 92 14.60 -18.32 -25.95
CA SER A 92 14.85 -16.88 -26.04
C SER A 92 14.10 -16.07 -24.98
N ALA A 93 13.55 -16.69 -23.93
CA ALA A 93 12.80 -15.97 -22.90
C ALA A 93 13.68 -15.03 -22.05
N ASP A 94 14.98 -15.29 -22.01
CA ASP A 94 16.01 -14.40 -21.46
C ASP A 94 16.52 -13.37 -22.47
N GLY A 95 16.06 -13.48 -23.72
CA GLY A 95 16.41 -12.60 -24.82
C GLY A 95 16.02 -11.17 -24.47
N THR A 96 17.02 -10.33 -24.24
CA THR A 96 16.82 -8.89 -24.15
C THR A 96 16.30 -8.42 -25.50
N ALA A 97 15.02 -8.05 -25.57
CA ALA A 97 14.51 -7.32 -26.72
C ALA A 97 15.45 -6.12 -26.99
N PRO A 98 15.83 -5.83 -28.25
CA PRO A 98 16.69 -4.69 -28.54
C PRO A 98 16.04 -3.42 -27.96
N ARG A 99 16.84 -2.67 -27.18
CA ARG A 99 16.41 -1.38 -26.60
C ARG A 99 16.17 -0.33 -27.67
#